data_AF-A0A7X7VGD5-F1
#
_entry.id   AF-A0A7X7VGD5-F1
#
_cell.length_a   1.000
_cell.length_b   1.000
_cell.length_c   1.000
_cell.angle_alpha   90.00
_cell.angle_beta   90.00
_cell.angle_gamma   90.00
#
_symmetry.space_group_name_H-M   'P 1'
#
loop_
_entity.id
_entity.type
_entity.pdbx_description
1 polymer ?
#
loop_
_entity_poly.entity_id
_entity_poly.type
_entity_poly.pdbx_seq_one_letter_code
_entity_poly.pdbx_strand_id
1 'polypeptide(L)'
;STNCYNYGTAEAPYLFKIGGFYASGQLTLPYIKCFDGTTEKTSLYIGPGLLSAEYAELTREGAEKYLLTHTYADTYSTNNYWQYDAVQSGCSLSGGQVSVPSGAWFYYKFQGHPLKDDIQLEATITTTTSPIIQYSTDGATWQTAIAATEIVTGKKTIYYLSGTEKKSTVYIRFYSPAGSSMTIQDASFSMERDISAQAAQIPAVPVGESRTLQITGSGSTKARITTTFRARWQAQ
;
A
#
# COMPACT_ATOMS: atom_id res chain seq x y z
N SER A 1 17.50 13.54 2.26
CA SER A 1 17.07 14.22 1.04
C SER A 1 17.94 13.77 -0.11
N THR A 2 17.47 13.90 -1.35
CA THR A 2 18.21 13.49 -2.55
C THR A 2 18.20 14.65 -3.55
N ASN A 3 19.38 15.08 -4.00
CA ASN A 3 19.50 16.10 -5.06
C ASN A 3 19.54 15.41 -6.43
N CYS A 4 18.77 15.91 -7.39
CA CYS A 4 18.79 15.44 -8.77
C CYS A 4 18.82 16.61 -9.74
N TYR A 5 19.69 16.50 -10.74
CA TYR A 5 19.79 17.41 -11.88
C TYR A 5 19.11 16.79 -13.10
N ASN A 6 18.34 17.59 -13.84
CA ASN A 6 17.71 17.14 -15.07
C ASN A 6 18.57 17.48 -16.30
N TYR A 7 19.29 16.48 -16.80
CA TYR A 7 20.05 16.56 -18.05
C TYR A 7 19.19 16.39 -19.32
N GLY A 8 17.88 16.18 -19.17
CA GLY A 8 16.94 15.98 -20.28
C GLY A 8 16.49 17.29 -20.93
N THR A 9 15.72 17.15 -22.01
CA THR A 9 15.17 18.28 -22.79
C THR A 9 13.72 18.63 -22.43
N ALA A 10 13.16 17.98 -21.42
CA ALA A 10 11.83 18.23 -20.89
C ALA A 10 11.80 18.08 -19.37
N GLU A 11 10.79 18.66 -18.72
CA GLU A 11 10.55 18.49 -17.29
C GLU A 11 10.34 17.00 -16.94
N ALA A 12 10.97 16.55 -15.84
CA ALA A 12 10.98 15.15 -15.43
C ALA A 12 10.40 15.00 -14.01
N PRO A 13 9.37 14.14 -13.81
CA PRO A 13 8.87 13.85 -12.47
C PRO A 13 9.85 12.99 -11.68
N TYR A 14 9.83 13.13 -10.38
CA TYR A 14 10.54 12.24 -9.48
C TYR A 14 9.75 10.96 -9.24
N LEU A 15 10.28 9.82 -9.67
CA LEU A 15 9.75 8.52 -9.25
C LEU A 15 10.40 8.12 -7.93
N PHE A 16 9.59 7.68 -6.98
CA PHE A 16 10.05 7.29 -5.65
C PHE A 16 9.37 6.00 -5.23
N LYS A 17 10.05 5.22 -4.38
CA LYS A 17 9.47 4.13 -3.62
C LYS A 17 9.79 4.33 -2.14
N ILE A 18 8.76 4.38 -1.31
CA ILE A 18 8.89 4.73 0.11
C ILE A 18 8.22 3.66 0.92
N GLY A 19 8.97 3.10 1.87
CA GLY A 19 8.43 2.20 2.89
C GLY A 19 8.81 2.69 4.29
N GLY A 20 7.99 2.34 5.27
CA GLY A 20 8.30 2.58 6.68
C GLY A 20 8.70 1.28 7.36
N PHE A 21 9.92 1.18 7.85
CA PHE A 21 10.30 0.09 8.77
C PHE A 21 10.01 0.56 10.20
N TYR A 22 9.34 -0.26 11.01
CA TYR A 22 9.02 0.11 12.38
C TYR A 22 9.46 -0.93 13.41
N ALA A 23 9.96 -0.42 14.53
CA ALA A 23 10.04 -1.14 15.79
C ALA A 23 8.89 -0.76 16.76
N SER A 24 8.11 0.32 16.48
CA SER A 24 7.09 0.85 17.40
C SER A 24 6.12 1.91 16.79
N GLY A 25 5.38 1.63 15.71
CA GLY A 25 4.33 2.54 15.20
C GLY A 25 4.12 2.49 13.69
N GLN A 26 3.28 3.38 13.13
CA GLN A 26 3.09 3.58 11.68
C GLN A 26 3.61 4.97 11.27
N LEU A 27 4.13 5.13 10.05
CA LEU A 27 4.52 6.40 9.44
C LEU A 27 3.21 7.10 9.18
N THR A 28 3.04 8.24 9.79
CA THR A 28 1.81 9.01 9.72
C THR A 28 2.05 10.26 8.91
N LEU A 29 1.03 10.62 8.13
CA LEU A 29 1.00 11.81 7.29
C LEU A 29 2.27 11.98 6.41
N PRO A 30 2.73 10.95 5.67
CA PRO A 30 3.84 11.12 4.76
C PRO A 30 3.56 12.13 3.64
N TYR A 31 4.53 13.04 3.42
CA TYR A 31 4.59 14.00 2.32
C TYR A 31 5.91 13.89 1.57
N ILE A 32 5.85 14.12 0.26
CA ILE A 32 7.00 14.26 -0.63
C ILE A 32 7.13 15.72 -1.00
N LYS A 33 8.22 16.34 -0.54
CA LYS A 33 8.50 17.74 -0.75
C LYS A 33 9.61 17.90 -1.79
N CYS A 34 9.40 18.81 -2.72
CA CYS A 34 10.40 19.22 -3.71
C CYS A 34 10.90 20.62 -3.37
N PHE A 35 12.21 20.79 -3.26
CA PHE A 35 12.86 22.07 -2.93
C PHE A 35 13.74 22.56 -4.07
N ASP A 36 13.78 23.88 -4.20
CA ASP A 36 14.74 24.66 -4.98
C ASP A 36 15.61 25.46 -3.99
N GLY A 37 16.83 24.99 -3.75
CA GLY A 37 17.61 25.44 -2.61
C GLY A 37 16.85 25.22 -1.31
N THR A 38 16.48 26.31 -0.63
CA THR A 38 15.70 26.31 0.63
C THR A 38 14.21 26.53 0.43
N THR A 39 13.75 26.82 -0.78
CA THR A 39 12.35 27.12 -1.08
C THR A 39 11.58 25.86 -1.45
N GLU A 40 10.50 25.55 -0.74
CA GLU A 40 9.57 24.47 -1.10
C GLU A 40 8.79 24.86 -2.36
N LYS A 41 8.80 23.99 -3.37
CA LYS A 41 8.08 24.19 -4.65
C LYS A 41 6.80 23.38 -4.70
N THR A 42 6.86 22.12 -4.29
CA THR A 42 5.70 21.23 -4.25
C THR A 42 5.73 20.35 -3.00
N SER A 43 4.55 19.91 -2.59
CA SER A 43 4.34 18.98 -1.48
C SER A 43 3.20 18.04 -1.83
N LEU A 44 3.51 16.78 -2.08
CA LEU A 44 2.55 15.73 -2.39
C LEU A 44 2.26 14.90 -1.15
N TYR A 45 1.00 14.87 -0.73
CA TYR A 45 0.52 13.97 0.30
C TYR A 45 0.30 12.56 -0.27
N ILE A 46 0.87 11.52 0.35
CA ILE A 46 0.75 10.14 -0.15
C ILE A 46 -0.30 9.31 0.61
N GLY A 47 -0.82 9.82 1.73
CA GLY A 47 -1.85 9.13 2.53
C GLY A 47 -1.62 9.30 4.04
N PRO A 48 -2.59 8.88 4.88
CA PRO A 48 -2.52 9.10 6.33
C PRO A 48 -1.52 8.20 7.03
N GLY A 49 -1.09 7.11 6.39
CA GLY A 49 0.07 6.33 6.78
C GLY A 49 0.33 5.12 5.90
N LEU A 50 1.47 4.47 6.12
CA LEU A 50 1.88 3.22 5.46
C LEU A 50 2.11 2.13 6.51
N LEU A 51 1.62 0.91 6.25
CA LEU A 51 1.90 -0.26 7.08
C LEU A 51 3.39 -0.65 7.05
N SER A 52 3.82 -1.54 7.96
CA SER A 52 5.23 -1.90 8.20
C SER A 52 5.95 -2.52 7.01
N ALA A 53 5.21 -3.13 6.08
CA ALA A 53 5.73 -3.68 4.83
C ALA A 53 5.05 -3.05 3.60
N GLU A 54 4.42 -1.88 3.77
CA GLU A 54 3.78 -1.16 2.68
C GLU A 54 4.76 -0.18 2.01
N TYR A 55 4.71 -0.15 0.69
CA TYR A 55 5.45 0.79 -0.14
C TYR A 55 4.51 1.58 -1.03
N ALA A 56 4.71 2.90 -1.11
CA ALA A 56 4.07 3.73 -2.12
C ALA A 56 5.06 4.08 -3.23
N GLU A 57 4.68 3.83 -4.47
CA GLU A 57 5.47 4.14 -5.67
C GLU A 57 4.72 5.11 -6.59
N LEU A 58 5.36 6.24 -6.93
CA LEU A 58 4.83 7.14 -7.97
C LEU A 58 5.20 6.60 -9.35
N THR A 59 4.18 6.30 -10.14
CA THR A 59 4.27 5.88 -11.54
C THR A 59 3.42 6.80 -12.41
N ARG A 60 3.52 6.63 -13.73
CA ARG A 60 2.79 7.44 -14.72
C ARG A 60 2.24 6.51 -15.81
N GLU A 61 1.01 6.76 -16.24
CA GLU A 61 0.37 6.10 -17.37
C GLU A 61 0.19 7.14 -18.49
N GLY A 62 1.01 7.05 -19.55
CA GLY A 62 1.03 8.05 -20.61
C GLY A 62 1.57 9.42 -20.15
N ALA A 63 1.12 10.51 -20.77
CA ALA A 63 1.61 11.86 -20.50
C ALA A 63 0.90 12.55 -19.33
N GLU A 64 -0.32 12.19 -18.96
CA GLU A 64 -1.10 13.04 -18.04
C GLU A 64 -1.55 12.32 -16.78
N LYS A 65 -1.54 10.98 -16.77
CA LYS A 65 -2.03 10.23 -15.62
C LYS A 65 -0.90 9.88 -14.66
N TYR A 66 -1.06 10.30 -13.41
CA TYR A 66 -0.15 9.97 -12.32
C TYR A 66 -0.81 8.97 -11.38
N LEU A 67 -0.09 7.91 -11.05
CA LEU A 67 -0.58 6.84 -10.18
C LEU A 67 0.33 6.72 -8.97
N LEU A 68 -0.28 6.55 -7.79
CA LEU A 68 0.42 5.98 -6.64
C LEU A 68 0.06 4.49 -6.53
N THR A 69 1.05 3.64 -6.76
CA THR A 69 0.91 2.20 -6.58
C THR A 69 1.37 1.85 -5.16
N HIS A 70 0.44 1.44 -4.32
CA HIS A 70 0.72 0.94 -2.99
C HIS A 70 0.86 -0.59 -3.03
N THR A 71 1.91 -1.12 -2.42
CA THR A 71 2.15 -2.57 -2.31
C THR A 71 2.46 -2.94 -0.88
N TYR A 72 1.76 -3.92 -0.32
CA TYR A 72 2.05 -4.51 1.00
C TYR A 72 2.29 -6.00 0.82
N ALA A 73 3.24 -6.58 1.54
CA ALA A 73 3.40 -8.03 1.57
C ALA A 73 3.87 -8.50 2.95
N ASP A 74 3.28 -9.58 3.44
CA ASP A 74 3.70 -10.29 4.64
C ASP A 74 3.76 -11.79 4.36
N THR A 75 4.93 -12.39 4.55
CA THR A 75 5.16 -13.84 4.42
C THR A 75 5.05 -14.56 5.74
N TYR A 76 4.76 -13.84 6.84
CA TYR A 76 4.61 -14.35 8.20
C TYR A 76 5.82 -15.10 8.78
N SER A 77 6.88 -15.28 8.00
CA SER A 77 8.06 -16.11 8.28
C SER A 77 9.05 -15.43 9.22
N THR A 78 9.10 -14.11 9.21
CA THR A 78 10.05 -13.30 9.98
C THR A 78 9.45 -11.94 10.28
N ASN A 79 9.48 -11.54 11.55
CA ASN A 79 8.97 -10.27 12.11
C ASN A 79 7.49 -10.25 12.50
N ASN A 80 7.19 -9.43 13.52
CA ASN A 80 5.85 -9.22 14.08
C ASN A 80 5.01 -8.23 13.24
N TYR A 81 5.24 -8.08 11.93
CA TYR A 81 4.56 -7.07 11.10
C TYR A 81 3.05 -7.20 11.17
N TRP A 82 2.51 -8.40 10.94
CA TRP A 82 1.10 -8.70 11.19
C TRP A 82 0.59 -8.24 12.56
N GLN A 83 1.36 -8.43 13.64
CA GLN A 83 0.93 -8.02 14.99
C GLN A 83 0.86 -6.49 15.16
N TYR A 84 1.61 -5.73 14.36
CA TYR A 84 1.59 -4.27 14.38
C TYR A 84 0.60 -3.67 13.36
N ASP A 85 0.42 -4.33 12.23
CA ASP A 85 -0.34 -3.82 11.10
C ASP A 85 -1.80 -4.28 11.10
N ALA A 86 -2.09 -5.46 11.65
CA ALA A 86 -3.42 -6.02 11.70
C ALA A 86 -4.09 -5.81 13.06
N VAL A 87 -5.39 -5.53 13.02
CA VAL A 87 -6.26 -5.67 14.20
C VAL A 87 -6.86 -7.06 14.15
N GLN A 88 -6.81 -7.78 15.26
CA GLN A 88 -7.16 -9.20 15.30
C GLN A 88 -7.99 -9.57 16.53
N SER A 89 -8.77 -10.64 16.39
CA SER A 89 -9.50 -11.30 17.46
C SER A 89 -9.39 -12.81 17.29
N GLY A 90 -8.87 -13.50 18.31
CA GLY A 90 -8.78 -14.97 18.34
C GLY A 90 -7.81 -15.58 17.33
N CYS A 91 -7.00 -14.78 16.63
CA CYS A 91 -6.03 -15.26 15.67
C CYS A 91 -4.66 -15.48 16.34
N SER A 92 -3.84 -16.34 15.75
CA SER A 92 -2.47 -16.56 16.21
C SER A 92 -1.51 -16.67 15.04
N LEU A 93 -0.29 -16.19 15.23
CA LEU A 93 0.82 -16.33 14.29
C LEU A 93 1.81 -17.34 14.87
N SER A 94 2.03 -18.45 14.20
CA SER A 94 2.99 -19.48 14.61
C SER A 94 3.50 -20.26 13.40
N GLY A 95 4.79 -20.63 13.41
CA GLY A 95 5.38 -21.46 12.35
C GLY A 95 5.36 -20.83 10.95
N GLY A 96 5.33 -19.50 10.85
CA GLY A 96 5.30 -18.82 9.55
C GLY A 96 3.91 -18.71 8.91
N GLN A 97 2.83 -18.87 9.68
CA GLN A 97 1.46 -18.77 9.18
C GLN A 97 0.51 -18.20 10.23
N VAL A 98 -0.52 -17.48 9.76
CA VAL A 98 -1.60 -16.99 10.60
C VAL A 98 -2.72 -18.03 10.64
N SER A 99 -3.13 -18.42 11.85
CA SER A 99 -4.31 -19.24 12.10
C SER A 99 -5.50 -18.35 12.41
N VAL A 100 -6.61 -18.58 11.71
CA VAL A 100 -7.90 -17.91 11.92
C VAL A 100 -8.94 -18.98 12.28
N PRO A 101 -9.03 -19.36 13.57
CA PRO A 101 -9.96 -20.40 14.03
C PRO A 101 -11.43 -19.95 13.98
N SER A 102 -12.35 -20.83 14.34
CA SER A 102 -13.80 -20.56 14.33
C SER A 102 -14.17 -19.34 15.18
N GLY A 103 -14.85 -18.38 14.56
CA GLY A 103 -15.25 -17.11 15.15
C GLY A 103 -14.15 -16.04 15.16
N ALA A 104 -12.93 -16.37 14.73
CA ALA A 104 -11.80 -15.45 14.71
C ALA A 104 -11.73 -14.64 13.42
N TRP A 105 -11.04 -13.50 13.50
CA TRP A 105 -10.79 -12.63 12.36
C TRP A 105 -9.56 -11.76 12.60
N PHE A 106 -8.99 -11.25 11.50
CA PHE A 106 -8.10 -10.11 11.53
C PHE A 106 -8.32 -9.25 10.29
N TYR A 107 -7.97 -7.96 10.37
CA TYR A 107 -8.03 -7.08 9.21
C TYR A 107 -6.83 -6.15 9.10
N TYR A 108 -6.53 -5.76 7.86
CA TYR A 108 -5.65 -4.66 7.51
C TYR A 108 -6.46 -3.42 7.15
N LYS A 109 -5.90 -2.24 7.35
CA LYS A 109 -6.50 -0.95 6.97
C LYS A 109 -5.61 -0.25 5.96
N PHE A 110 -6.10 -0.07 4.75
CA PHE A 110 -5.42 0.68 3.69
C PHE A 110 -6.09 2.04 3.51
N GLN A 111 -5.30 3.10 3.48
CA GLN A 111 -5.80 4.47 3.39
C GLN A 111 -4.96 5.31 2.43
N GLY A 112 -5.60 6.27 1.75
CA GLY A 112 -4.91 7.22 0.88
C GLY A 112 -5.89 7.94 -0.06
N HIS A 113 -5.39 8.38 -1.21
CA HIS A 113 -6.22 8.85 -2.33
C HIS A 113 -7.20 7.76 -2.80
N PRO A 114 -8.33 8.09 -3.45
CA PRO A 114 -9.25 7.08 -3.96
C PRO A 114 -8.55 6.00 -4.81
N LEU A 115 -8.94 4.74 -4.62
CA LEU A 115 -8.48 3.64 -5.47
C LEU A 115 -8.98 3.82 -6.90
N LYS A 116 -8.12 3.52 -7.88
CA LYS A 116 -8.47 3.49 -9.31
C LYS A 116 -9.30 2.25 -9.62
N ASP A 117 -8.79 1.09 -9.22
CA ASP A 117 -9.38 -0.23 -9.42
C ASP A 117 -9.53 -0.98 -8.08
N ASP A 118 -10.15 -2.16 -8.09
CA ASP A 118 -10.24 -3.02 -6.91
C ASP A 118 -8.86 -3.43 -6.40
N ILE A 119 -8.74 -3.61 -5.08
CA ILE A 119 -7.52 -4.12 -4.46
C ILE A 119 -7.27 -5.55 -4.93
N GLN A 120 -6.07 -5.80 -5.46
CA GLN A 120 -5.61 -7.14 -5.78
C GLN A 120 -4.95 -7.76 -4.54
N LEU A 121 -5.48 -8.88 -4.08
CA LEU A 121 -4.89 -9.70 -3.02
C LEU A 121 -4.28 -10.95 -3.64
N GLU A 122 -3.00 -11.19 -3.42
CA GLU A 122 -2.36 -12.48 -3.68
C GLU A 122 -2.08 -13.17 -2.33
N ALA A 123 -2.61 -14.37 -2.12
CA ALA A 123 -2.44 -15.09 -0.85
C ALA A 123 -2.45 -16.60 -1.02
N THR A 124 -1.77 -17.29 -0.11
CA THR A 124 -1.85 -18.75 0.06
C THR A 124 -2.68 -19.07 1.29
N ILE A 125 -3.90 -19.58 1.08
CA ILE A 125 -4.88 -19.86 2.13
C ILE A 125 -5.17 -21.37 2.12
N THR A 126 -5.15 -22.01 3.30
CA THR A 126 -5.55 -23.42 3.45
C THR A 126 -6.79 -23.51 4.34
N THR A 127 -7.81 -24.20 3.84
CA THR A 127 -9.06 -24.48 4.55
C THR A 127 -9.75 -25.74 4.01
N THR A 128 -10.60 -26.35 4.83
CA THR A 128 -11.55 -27.41 4.46
C THR A 128 -12.99 -27.03 4.86
N THR A 129 -13.22 -25.77 5.22
CA THR A 129 -14.49 -25.25 5.76
C THR A 129 -14.91 -24.01 4.96
N SER A 130 -15.72 -23.11 5.53
CA SER A 130 -16.33 -21.99 4.81
C SER A 130 -15.88 -20.59 5.28
N PRO A 131 -14.58 -20.26 5.28
CA PRO A 131 -14.10 -18.93 5.64
C PRO A 131 -14.38 -17.95 4.50
N ILE A 132 -14.37 -16.66 4.79
CA ILE A 132 -14.62 -15.61 3.79
C ILE A 132 -13.62 -14.47 3.94
N ILE A 133 -13.39 -13.75 2.85
CA ILE A 133 -12.66 -12.48 2.88
C ILE A 133 -13.68 -11.37 2.68
N GLN A 134 -13.62 -10.38 3.54
CA GLN A 134 -14.55 -9.27 3.58
C GLN A 134 -13.82 -7.95 3.39
N TYR A 135 -14.55 -6.95 2.92
CA TYR A 135 -14.10 -5.56 2.98
C TYR A 135 -15.07 -4.70 3.76
N SER A 136 -14.59 -3.55 4.19
CA SER A 136 -15.38 -2.48 4.80
C SER A 136 -14.79 -1.12 4.42
N THR A 137 -15.61 -0.07 4.42
CA THR A 137 -15.15 1.32 4.21
C THR A 137 -15.21 2.16 5.49
N ASP A 138 -15.86 1.65 6.54
CA ASP A 138 -16.08 2.34 7.82
C ASP A 138 -15.46 1.58 9.02
N GLY A 139 -15.06 0.31 8.83
CA GLY A 139 -14.54 -0.56 9.87
C GLY A 139 -15.62 -1.24 10.72
N ALA A 140 -16.90 -1.03 10.40
CA ALA A 140 -18.06 -1.50 11.16
C ALA A 140 -19.00 -2.36 10.31
N THR A 141 -19.30 -1.91 9.09
CA THR A 141 -20.16 -2.59 8.13
C THR A 141 -19.30 -3.40 7.17
N TRP A 142 -19.51 -4.72 7.13
CA TRP A 142 -18.67 -5.64 6.38
C TRP A 142 -19.43 -6.30 5.24
N GLN A 143 -18.81 -6.36 4.07
CA GLN A 143 -19.33 -6.99 2.86
C GLN A 143 -18.39 -8.11 2.44
N THR A 144 -18.94 -9.23 1.95
CA THR A 144 -18.12 -10.34 1.43
C THR A 144 -17.51 -9.92 0.10
N ALA A 145 -16.18 -9.87 0.05
CA ALA A 145 -15.41 -9.67 -1.17
C ALA A 145 -15.19 -11.01 -1.90
N ILE A 146 -14.81 -12.04 -1.14
CA ILE A 146 -14.50 -13.39 -1.64
C ILE A 146 -15.27 -14.38 -0.78
N ALA A 147 -16.17 -15.13 -1.42
CA ALA A 147 -16.91 -16.21 -0.78
C ALA A 147 -16.03 -17.44 -0.55
N ALA A 148 -16.46 -18.31 0.36
CA ALA A 148 -15.75 -19.55 0.69
C ALA A 148 -15.47 -20.44 -0.52
N THR A 149 -16.44 -20.50 -1.44
CA THR A 149 -16.36 -21.31 -2.67
C THR A 149 -15.33 -20.80 -3.66
N GLU A 150 -14.87 -19.55 -3.52
CA GLU A 150 -13.88 -18.93 -4.38
C GLU A 150 -12.45 -19.08 -3.84
N ILE A 151 -12.30 -19.47 -2.57
CA ILE A 151 -10.98 -19.68 -1.95
C ILE A 151 -10.36 -20.97 -2.49
N VAL A 152 -9.21 -20.81 -3.15
CA VAL A 152 -8.42 -21.94 -3.65
C VAL A 152 -7.48 -22.41 -2.55
N THR A 153 -7.76 -23.59 -2.00
CA THR A 153 -7.02 -24.13 -0.85
C THR A 153 -5.58 -24.55 -1.21
N GLY A 154 -4.63 -24.17 -0.36
CA GLY A 154 -3.22 -24.59 -0.42
C GLY A 154 -2.43 -24.05 -1.62
N LYS A 155 -2.96 -23.08 -2.36
CA LYS A 155 -2.31 -22.49 -3.54
C LYS A 155 -2.26 -20.98 -3.46
N LYS A 156 -1.12 -20.41 -3.83
CA LYS A 156 -0.98 -18.98 -4.02
C LYS A 156 -1.90 -18.52 -5.15
N THR A 157 -2.86 -17.67 -4.81
CA THR A 157 -3.95 -17.30 -5.70
C THR A 157 -4.18 -15.79 -5.65
N ILE A 158 -4.47 -15.21 -6.81
CA ILE A 158 -4.85 -13.80 -6.95
C ILE A 158 -6.37 -13.68 -6.84
N TYR A 159 -6.81 -12.82 -5.95
CA TYR A 159 -8.20 -12.45 -5.69
C TYR A 159 -8.37 -10.95 -5.95
N TYR A 160 -9.46 -10.57 -6.59
CA TYR A 160 -9.84 -9.16 -6.77
C TYR A 160 -10.94 -8.84 -5.76
N LEU A 161 -10.65 -7.91 -4.85
CA LEU A 161 -11.55 -7.57 -3.75
C LEU A 161 -12.63 -6.62 -4.24
N SER A 162 -13.63 -7.16 -4.95
CA SER A 162 -14.66 -6.37 -5.62
C SER A 162 -15.45 -5.46 -4.68
N GLY A 163 -15.65 -4.22 -5.11
CA GLY A 163 -16.35 -3.17 -4.37
C GLY A 163 -15.42 -2.23 -3.59
N THR A 164 -14.10 -2.41 -3.74
CA THR A 164 -13.08 -1.55 -3.14
C THR A 164 -12.67 -0.41 -4.06
N GLU A 165 -12.96 -0.48 -5.36
CA GLU A 165 -12.74 0.61 -6.31
C GLU A 165 -13.30 1.97 -5.81
N LYS A 166 -12.59 3.05 -6.14
CA LYS A 166 -12.96 4.44 -5.82
C LYS A 166 -13.03 4.76 -4.33
N LYS A 167 -12.65 3.84 -3.44
CA LYS A 167 -12.62 4.07 -1.98
C LYS A 167 -11.26 4.58 -1.53
N SER A 168 -11.26 5.60 -0.67
CA SER A 168 -10.03 6.15 -0.07
C SER A 168 -9.56 5.37 1.16
N THR A 169 -10.50 4.78 1.90
CA THR A 169 -10.22 3.94 3.07
C THR A 169 -10.92 2.61 2.90
N VAL A 170 -10.15 1.53 3.00
CA VAL A 170 -10.64 0.16 2.84
C VAL A 170 -10.02 -0.70 3.95
N TYR A 171 -10.86 -1.45 4.64
CA TYR A 171 -10.44 -2.48 5.60
C TYR A 171 -10.64 -3.84 4.95
N ILE A 172 -9.64 -4.70 4.94
CA ILE A 172 -9.74 -6.07 4.40
C ILE A 172 -9.62 -7.07 5.53
N ARG A 173 -10.67 -7.87 5.73
CA ARG A 173 -10.78 -8.83 6.84
C ARG A 173 -10.80 -10.26 6.34
N PHE A 174 -9.90 -11.06 6.88
CA PHE A 174 -9.98 -12.51 6.83
C PHE A 174 -10.85 -12.97 8.01
N TYR A 175 -11.98 -13.60 7.72
CA TYR A 175 -12.96 -14.01 8.73
C TYR A 175 -13.30 -15.49 8.61
N SER A 176 -13.22 -16.20 9.73
CA SER A 176 -13.72 -17.56 9.87
C SER A 176 -15.01 -17.52 10.70
N PRO A 177 -16.20 -17.64 10.10
CA PRO A 177 -17.45 -17.77 10.84
C PRO A 177 -17.44 -18.96 11.82
N ALA A 178 -18.44 -19.04 12.70
CA ALA A 178 -18.61 -20.18 13.58
C ALA A 178 -18.64 -21.51 12.78
N GLY A 179 -17.82 -22.48 13.20
CA GLY A 179 -17.66 -23.76 12.50
C GLY A 179 -16.70 -23.73 11.31
N SER A 180 -16.05 -22.59 11.03
CA SER A 180 -15.07 -22.43 9.96
C SER A 180 -13.66 -22.18 10.49
N SER A 181 -12.64 -22.40 9.67
CA SER A 181 -11.26 -22.02 9.96
C SER A 181 -10.46 -21.82 8.68
N MET A 182 -9.38 -21.06 8.77
CA MET A 182 -8.36 -21.00 7.73
C MET A 182 -6.97 -20.80 8.33
N THR A 183 -5.97 -21.17 7.56
CA THR A 183 -4.58 -20.77 7.79
C THR A 183 -4.07 -20.02 6.58
N ILE A 184 -3.22 -19.03 6.79
CA ILE A 184 -2.71 -18.14 5.74
C ILE A 184 -1.19 -18.10 5.86
N GLN A 185 -0.51 -18.48 4.78
CA GLN A 185 0.97 -18.56 4.75
C GLN A 185 1.60 -17.25 4.25
N ASP A 186 0.91 -16.53 3.37
CA ASP A 186 1.34 -15.23 2.89
C ASP A 186 0.13 -14.41 2.42
N ALA A 187 0.27 -13.09 2.49
CA ALA A 187 -0.68 -12.14 1.91
C ALA A 187 0.07 -10.94 1.31
N SER A 188 -0.25 -10.60 0.07
CA SER A 188 0.27 -9.45 -0.65
C SER A 188 -0.88 -8.65 -1.26
N PHE A 189 -0.87 -7.34 -1.08
CA PHE A 189 -1.88 -6.42 -1.61
C PHE A 189 -1.23 -5.46 -2.59
N SER A 190 -1.87 -5.27 -3.75
CA SER A 190 -1.54 -4.24 -4.73
C SER A 190 -2.73 -3.31 -4.95
N MET A 191 -2.47 -2.01 -4.93
CA MET A 191 -3.49 -0.97 -4.92
C MET A 191 -3.02 0.19 -5.80
N GLU A 192 -3.77 0.51 -6.86
CA GLU A 192 -3.52 1.72 -7.65
C GLU A 192 -4.42 2.86 -7.18
N ARG A 193 -3.85 4.05 -7.03
CA ARG A 193 -4.59 5.28 -6.71
C ARG A 193 -4.32 6.31 -7.81
N ASP A 194 -5.38 6.77 -8.46
CA ASP A 194 -5.27 7.86 -9.43
C ASP A 194 -5.09 9.19 -8.69
N ILE A 195 -3.93 9.80 -8.89
CA ILE A 195 -3.59 11.10 -8.30
C ILE A 195 -3.40 12.19 -9.35
N SER A 196 -3.99 12.02 -10.53
CA SER A 196 -3.88 12.99 -11.63
C SER A 196 -4.52 14.33 -11.26
N ALA A 197 -5.50 14.35 -10.37
CA ALA A 197 -6.05 15.58 -9.79
C ALA A 197 -5.02 16.37 -8.95
N GLN A 198 -3.92 15.73 -8.53
CA GLN A 198 -2.80 16.33 -7.81
C GLN A 198 -1.60 16.64 -8.73
N ALA A 199 -1.79 16.69 -10.06
CA ALA A 199 -0.72 16.93 -11.02
C ALA A 199 0.19 18.13 -10.66
N ALA A 200 -0.38 19.24 -10.17
CA ALA A 200 0.38 20.43 -9.76
C ALA A 200 1.27 20.23 -8.51
N GLN A 201 1.03 19.16 -7.74
CA GLN A 201 1.78 18.81 -6.54
C GLN A 201 2.88 17.78 -6.83
N ILE A 202 2.90 17.18 -8.03
CA ILE A 202 3.89 16.17 -8.41
C ILE A 202 5.29 16.80 -8.39
N PRO A 203 6.24 16.27 -7.59
CA PRO A 203 7.61 16.72 -7.61
C PRO A 203 8.22 16.53 -9.01
N ALA A 204 8.71 17.61 -9.61
CA ALA A 204 9.34 17.59 -10.92
C ALA A 204 10.57 18.50 -10.98
N VAL A 205 11.48 18.19 -11.90
CA VAL A 205 12.73 18.92 -12.14
C VAL A 205 12.67 19.56 -13.52
N PRO A 206 12.66 20.90 -13.62
CA PRO A 206 12.75 21.59 -14.92
C PRO A 206 14.05 21.27 -15.66
N VAL A 207 14.04 21.52 -16.97
CA VAL A 207 15.20 21.32 -17.85
C VAL A 207 16.39 22.15 -17.39
N GLY A 208 17.54 21.51 -17.19
CA GLY A 208 18.77 22.20 -16.82
C GLY A 208 18.83 22.68 -15.36
N GLU A 209 17.84 22.33 -14.54
CA GLU A 209 17.77 22.71 -13.12
C GLU A 209 18.08 21.53 -12.18
N SER A 210 18.41 21.86 -10.93
CA SER A 210 18.46 20.90 -9.82
C SER A 210 17.26 21.10 -8.90
N ARG A 211 16.78 20.00 -8.33
CA ARG A 211 15.85 20.03 -7.20
C ARG A 211 16.28 19.06 -6.12
N THR A 212 15.83 19.31 -4.90
CA THR A 212 16.04 18.43 -3.75
C THR A 212 14.72 17.80 -3.32
N LEU A 213 14.65 16.48 -3.33
CA LEU A 213 13.54 15.75 -2.71
C LEU A 213 13.77 15.55 -1.22
N GLN A 214 12.73 15.78 -0.44
CA GLN A 214 12.66 15.43 0.97
C GLN A 214 11.37 14.68 1.26
N ILE A 215 11.44 13.71 2.16
CA ILE A 215 10.26 13.03 2.67
C ILE A 215 10.10 13.45 4.12
N THR A 216 8.89 13.87 4.46
CA THR A 216 8.52 14.21 5.82
C THR A 216 7.35 13.34 6.25
N GLY A 217 7.32 12.97 7.51
CA GLY A 217 6.23 12.23 8.13
C GLY A 217 6.54 12.07 9.61
N SER A 218 5.51 11.87 10.43
CA SER A 218 5.64 11.68 11.87
C SER A 218 5.57 10.19 12.23
N GLY A 219 6.08 9.82 13.41
CA GLY A 219 5.89 8.46 13.95
C GLY A 219 6.95 7.43 13.58
N SER A 220 8.06 7.80 12.91
CA SER A 220 9.19 6.89 12.69
C SER A 220 10.54 7.60 12.65
N THR A 221 11.56 6.96 13.24
CA THR A 221 12.97 7.34 13.12
C THR A 221 13.67 6.63 11.94
N LYS A 222 12.97 5.76 11.19
CA LYS A 222 13.55 4.83 10.20
C LYS A 222 12.68 4.65 8.93
N ALA A 223 12.14 5.72 8.36
CA ALA A 223 11.57 5.65 7.02
C ALA A 223 12.70 5.36 5.99
N ARG A 224 12.55 4.32 5.16
CA ARG A 224 13.53 3.97 4.14
C ARG A 224 13.08 4.52 2.80
N ILE A 225 13.94 5.32 2.19
CA ILE A 225 13.72 5.91 0.88
C ILE A 225 14.52 5.12 -0.14
N THR A 226 13.84 4.57 -1.13
CA THR A 226 14.47 4.07 -2.35
C THR A 226 13.99 4.94 -3.50
N THR A 227 14.73 5.99 -3.82
CA THR A 227 14.41 6.89 -4.94
C THR A 227 15.03 6.40 -6.24
N THR A 228 14.29 6.46 -7.34
CA THR A 228 14.87 6.30 -8.69
C THR A 228 14.47 7.52 -9.51
N PHE A 229 15.39 8.47 -9.69
CA PHE A 229 15.14 9.56 -10.63
C PHE A 229 15.25 9.04 -12.06
N ARG A 230 14.21 9.27 -12.88
CA ARG A 230 14.24 8.96 -14.31
C ARG A 230 13.96 10.23 -15.09
N ALA A 231 15.03 10.93 -15.50
CA ALA A 231 14.96 11.84 -16.63
C ALA A 231 14.80 10.99 -17.89
N ARG A 232 13.57 10.59 -18.24
CA ARG A 232 13.30 9.97 -19.54
C ARG A 232 12.18 10.71 -20.23
N TRP A 233 12.60 11.37 -21.32
CA TRP A 233 11.89 11.70 -22.55
C TRP A 233 10.37 11.72 -22.44
N GLN A 234 9.78 12.91 -22.64
CA GLN A 234 8.44 13.02 -23.20
C GLN A 234 8.41 12.22 -24.51
N ALA A 235 8.07 10.93 -24.46
CA ALA A 235 7.71 10.21 -25.66
C ALA A 235 6.34 10.76 -26.08
N GLN A 236 6.36 11.46 -27.20
CA GLN A 236 5.19 11.90 -27.96
C GLN A 236 4.28 10.72 -28.29
#